data_AF-A0A831KMI3-F1
#
_entry.id   AF-A0A831KMI3-F1
#
_cell.length_a   1.000
_cell.length_b   1.000
_cell.length_c   1.000
_cell.angle_alpha   90.00
_cell.angle_beta   90.00
_cell.angle_gamma   90.00
#
_symmetry.space_group_name_H-M   'P 1'
#
loop_
_entity.id
_entity.type
_entity.pdbx_description
1 polymer ?
#
loop_
_entity_poly.entity_id
_entity_poly.type
_entity_poly.pdbx_seq_one_letter_code
_entity_poly.pdbx_strand_id
1 'polypeptide(L)'
;MNAVAGVRAKREQHIAAPGLRELTIVLLISVLVGGGIFVTAWRGVDVIDLGYQVRDLEKAEARKAGLNRELEIERAMLNRPERIEHIARERMGMKDPGPGQVMMIPEDLRGK
;
A
#
# COMPACT_ATOMS: atom_id res chain seq x y z
N MET A 1 -41.38 -63.32 41.69
CA MET A 1 -41.31 -63.61 40.24
C MET A 1 -42.41 -62.79 39.57
N ASN A 2 -42.26 -61.92 38.57
CA ASN A 2 -41.17 -61.28 37.83
C ASN A 2 -41.86 -60.05 37.17
N ALA A 3 -41.39 -58.82 37.37
CA ALA A 3 -40.33 -58.20 36.59
C ALA A 3 -40.61 -58.02 35.07
N VAL A 4 -41.80 -57.59 34.63
CA VAL A 4 -41.99 -57.10 33.23
C VAL A 4 -43.09 -56.02 33.11
N ALA A 5 -43.09 -54.98 33.93
CA ALA A 5 -44.07 -53.87 33.78
C ALA A 5 -43.45 -52.48 33.68
N GLY A 6 -42.13 -52.35 33.81
CA GLY A 6 -41.46 -51.06 33.93
C GLY A 6 -40.85 -50.47 32.65
N VAL A 7 -40.85 -51.19 31.52
CA VAL A 7 -39.98 -50.82 30.37
C VAL A 7 -40.74 -50.28 29.14
N ARG A 8 -42.08 -50.21 29.17
CA ARG A 8 -42.87 -49.77 27.99
C ARG A 8 -43.32 -48.31 27.96
N ALA A 9 -43.17 -47.54 29.04
CA ALA A 9 -43.79 -46.21 29.15
C ALA A 9 -42.85 -45.02 28.85
N LYS A 10 -41.76 -45.23 28.09
CA LYS A 10 -40.79 -44.17 27.79
C LYS A 10 -40.36 -44.18 26.33
N ARG A 11 -41.33 -44.13 25.42
CA ARG A 11 -41.07 -44.08 23.96
C ARG A 11 -42.00 -43.18 23.18
N GLU A 12 -42.55 -42.15 23.83
CA GLU A 12 -43.25 -41.08 23.14
C GLU A 12 -42.64 -39.76 23.58
N GLN A 13 -41.43 -39.50 23.07
CA GLN A 13 -41.00 -38.14 22.81
C GLN A 13 -41.96 -37.59 21.75
N HIS A 14 -43.13 -37.14 22.18
CA HIS A 14 -43.95 -36.26 21.39
C HIS A 14 -43.08 -35.04 21.12
N ILE A 15 -42.56 -34.95 19.90
CA ILE A 15 -42.11 -33.70 19.32
C ILE A 15 -43.40 -32.89 19.15
N ALA A 16 -43.85 -32.29 20.25
CA ALA A 16 -44.92 -31.31 20.23
C ALA A 16 -44.44 -30.20 19.28
N ALA A 17 -45.23 -29.93 18.24
CA ALA A 17 -44.90 -28.86 17.32
C ALA A 17 -44.66 -27.59 18.14
N PRO A 18 -43.49 -26.94 18.01
CA PRO A 18 -43.18 -25.76 18.80
C PRO A 18 -44.28 -24.73 18.56
N GLY A 19 -44.75 -24.10 19.63
CA GLY A 19 -45.78 -23.09 19.53
C GLY A 19 -45.32 -21.97 18.60
N LEU A 20 -46.25 -21.29 17.92
CA LEU A 20 -45.92 -20.18 17.00
C LEU A 20 -45.02 -19.12 17.66
N ARG A 21 -45.17 -18.92 18.98
CA ARG A 21 -44.34 -18.05 19.81
C ARG A 21 -42.90 -18.55 19.99
N GLU A 22 -42.68 -19.84 20.12
CA GLU A 22 -41.33 -20.41 20.22
C GLU A 22 -40.63 -20.33 18.87
N LEU A 23 -41.37 -20.59 17.79
CA LEU A 23 -40.86 -20.46 16.43
C LEU A 23 -40.47 -19.00 16.11
N THR A 24 -41.27 -18.02 16.54
CA THR A 24 -40.94 -16.59 16.34
C THR A 24 -39.74 -16.15 17.17
N ILE A 25 -39.61 -16.62 18.41
CA ILE A 25 -38.43 -16.32 19.25
C ILE A 25 -37.16 -16.92 18.65
N VAL A 26 -37.20 -18.17 18.22
CA VAL A 26 -36.04 -18.82 17.58
C VAL A 26 -35.66 -18.07 16.30
N LEU A 27 -36.64 -17.68 15.49
CA LEU A 27 -36.39 -16.94 14.26
C LEU A 27 -35.78 -15.56 14.54
N LEU A 28 -36.26 -14.83 15.55
CA LEU A 28 -35.65 -13.56 15.98
C LEU A 28 -34.21 -13.73 16.45
N ILE A 29 -33.92 -14.77 17.23
CA ILE A 29 -32.55 -15.07 17.69
C ILE A 29 -31.66 -15.42 16.49
N SER A 30 -32.14 -16.25 15.56
CA SER A 30 -31.40 -16.60 14.34
C SER A 30 -31.09 -15.37 13.48
N VAL A 31 -32.04 -14.45 13.33
CA VAL A 31 -31.82 -13.18 12.60
C VAL A 31 -30.81 -12.30 13.33
N LEU A 32 -30.88 -12.22 14.66
CA LEU A 32 -29.99 -11.37 15.44
C LEU A 32 -28.53 -11.89 15.42
N VAL A 33 -28.35 -13.20 15.57
CA VAL A 33 -27.04 -13.86 15.48
C VAL A 33 -26.51 -13.82 14.04
N GLY A 34 -27.34 -14.17 13.06
CA GLY A 34 -26.97 -14.16 11.64
C GLY A 34 -26.62 -12.75 11.15
N GLY A 35 -27.40 -11.74 11.56
CA GLY A 35 -27.13 -10.33 11.27
C GLY A 35 -25.84 -9.85 11.91
N GLY A 36 -25.56 -10.24 13.16
CA GLY A 36 -24.30 -9.93 13.84
C GLY A 36 -23.07 -10.48 13.09
N ILE A 37 -23.13 -11.75 12.65
CA ILE A 37 -22.08 -12.39 11.85
C ILE A 37 -21.95 -11.74 10.47
N PHE A 38 -23.07 -11.37 9.84
CA PHE A 38 -23.06 -10.70 8.54
C PHE A 38 -22.38 -9.32 8.62
N VAL A 39 -22.67 -8.53 9.65
CA VAL A 39 -22.04 -7.22 9.87
C VAL A 39 -20.53 -7.35 10.14
N THR A 40 -20.09 -8.37 10.87
CA THR A 40 -18.64 -8.58 11.10
C THR A 40 -17.92 -9.05 9.85
N ALA A 41 -18.54 -9.92 9.05
CA ALA A 41 -17.98 -10.37 7.77
C ALA A 41 -17.92 -9.23 6.74
N TRP A 42 -18.93 -8.35 6.72
CA TRP A 42 -18.99 -7.23 5.77
C TRP A 42 -17.94 -6.14 6.06
N ARG A 43 -17.55 -5.93 7.32
CA ARG A 43 -16.51 -4.94 7.67
C ARG A 43 -15.16 -5.16 6.97
N GLY A 44 -14.87 -6.38 6.52
CA GLY A 44 -13.64 -6.67 5.78
C GLY A 44 -13.62 -6.16 4.34
N VAL A 45 -14.77 -5.87 3.75
CA VAL A 45 -14.88 -5.51 2.32
C VAL A 45 -14.47 -4.06 2.07
N ASP A 46 -14.74 -3.14 3.01
CA ASP A 46 -14.38 -1.72 2.86
C ASP A 46 -12.89 -1.41 3.11
N VAL A 47 -12.15 -2.35 3.70
CA VAL A 47 -10.71 -2.20 4.00
C VAL A 47 -9.83 -2.45 2.77
N ILE A 48 -10.41 -3.05 1.73
CA ILE A 48 -9.67 -3.43 0.51
C ILE A 48 -9.28 -2.18 -0.30
N ASP A 49 -10.18 -1.20 -0.43
CA ASP A 49 -9.91 0.01 -1.22
C ASP A 49 -8.91 0.96 -0.54
N LEU A 50 -8.91 1.02 0.80
CA LEU A 50 -7.96 1.85 1.54
C LEU A 50 -6.55 1.24 1.52
N GLY A 51 -6.46 -0.09 1.63
CA GLY A 51 -5.20 -0.80 1.50
C GLY A 51 -4.58 -0.66 0.10
N TYR A 52 -5.38 -0.66 -0.96
CA TYR A 52 -4.88 -0.44 -2.32
C TYR A 52 -4.42 1.00 -2.53
N GLN A 53 -5.16 2.00 -2.04
CA GLN A 53 -4.74 3.40 -2.15
C GLN A 53 -3.41 3.66 -1.45
N VAL A 54 -3.19 3.14 -0.24
CA VAL A 54 -1.91 3.26 0.46
C VAL A 54 -0.77 2.63 -0.34
N ARG A 55 -0.97 1.42 -0.86
CA ARG A 55 0.05 0.72 -1.64
C ARG A 55 0.37 1.41 -2.96
N ASP A 56 -0.59 2.05 -3.59
CA ASP A 56 -0.36 2.78 -4.83
C ASP A 56 0.34 4.12 -4.58
N LEU A 57 0.04 4.80 -3.47
CA LEU A 57 0.80 5.98 -3.03
C LEU A 57 2.26 5.63 -2.70
N GLU A 58 2.50 4.55 -1.94
CA GLU A 58 3.87 4.09 -1.61
C GLU A 58 4.69 3.74 -2.86
N LYS A 59 4.08 3.06 -3.84
CA LYS A 59 4.73 2.76 -5.12
C LYS A 59 5.06 4.03 -5.91
N ALA A 60 4.16 5.02 -5.89
CA ALA A 60 4.39 6.28 -6.59
C ALA A 60 5.52 7.08 -5.95
N GLU A 61 5.60 7.10 -4.62
CA GLU A 61 6.69 7.73 -3.88
C GLU A 61 8.04 7.04 -4.17
N ALA A 62 8.09 5.71 -4.07
CA ALA A 62 9.30 4.94 -4.37
C ALA A 62 9.79 5.17 -5.82
N ARG A 63 8.86 5.24 -6.78
CA ARG A 63 9.20 5.52 -8.19
C ARG A 63 9.79 6.92 -8.36
N LYS A 64 9.20 7.95 -7.74
CA LYS A 64 9.72 9.32 -7.80
C LYS A 64 11.08 9.45 -7.14
N ALA A 65 11.29 8.80 -5.99
CA ALA A 65 12.57 8.79 -5.29
C ALA A 65 13.67 8.13 -6.13
N GLY A 66 13.36 7.00 -6.79
CA GLY A 66 14.28 6.33 -7.71
C GLY A 66 14.69 7.22 -8.88
N LEU A 67 13.71 7.82 -9.57
CA LEU A 67 13.96 8.71 -10.71
C LEU A 67 14.78 9.94 -10.32
N ASN A 68 14.49 10.55 -9.17
CA ASN A 68 15.23 11.72 -8.72
C ASN A 68 16.71 11.39 -8.47
N ARG A 69 16.98 10.22 -7.88
CA ARG A 69 18.34 9.75 -7.63
C ARG A 69 19.11 9.43 -8.91
N GLU A 70 18.44 8.85 -9.90
CA GLU A 70 19.02 8.63 -11.23
C GLU A 70 19.37 9.96 -11.91
N LEU A 71 18.45 10.92 -11.93
CA LEU A 71 18.68 12.25 -12.50
C LEU A 71 19.81 13.01 -11.79
N GLU A 72 19.93 12.86 -10.46
CA GLU A 72 21.01 13.48 -9.71
C GLU A 72 22.38 12.90 -10.10
N ILE A 73 22.45 11.57 -10.30
CA ILE A 73 23.66 10.90 -10.79
C ILE A 73 24.00 11.33 -12.22
N GLU A 74 23.01 11.36 -13.12
CA GLU A 74 23.20 11.83 -14.49
C GLU A 74 23.68 13.28 -14.51
N ARG A 75 23.05 14.16 -13.74
CA ARG A 75 23.45 15.56 -13.63
C ARG A 75 24.87 15.68 -13.09
N ALA A 76 25.22 14.92 -12.05
CA ALA A 76 26.57 14.89 -11.51
C ALA A 76 27.57 14.42 -12.57
N MET A 77 27.23 13.40 -13.37
CA MET A 77 28.06 12.88 -14.46
C MET A 77 28.22 13.88 -15.61
N LEU A 78 27.16 14.59 -15.99
CA LEU A 78 27.18 15.61 -17.03
C LEU A 78 28.00 16.83 -16.62
N ASN A 79 27.98 17.20 -15.33
CA ASN A 79 28.76 18.30 -14.78
C ASN A 79 30.21 17.94 -14.43
N ARG A 80 30.65 16.69 -14.64
CA ARG A 80 32.03 16.29 -14.34
C ARG A 80 33.01 17.13 -15.19
N PRO A 81 33.90 17.90 -14.55
CA PRO A 81 34.88 18.74 -15.26
C PRO A 81 35.71 17.92 -16.25
N GLU A 82 36.05 16.67 -15.92
CA GLU A 82 36.84 15.79 -16.77
C GLU A 82 36.12 15.45 -18.08
N ARG A 83 34.78 15.26 -18.02
CA ARG A 83 33.97 15.01 -19.20
C ARG A 83 33.84 16.27 -20.07
N ILE A 84 33.67 17.42 -19.44
CA ILE A 84 33.62 18.72 -20.11
C ILE A 84 34.96 18.99 -20.82
N GLU A 85 36.07 18.79 -20.13
CA GLU A 85 37.42 18.95 -20.65
C GLU A 85 37.70 18.00 -21.82
N HIS A 86 37.33 16.72 -21.69
CA HIS A 86 37.47 15.75 -22.77
C HIS A 86 36.68 16.16 -24.02
N ILE A 87 35.42 16.60 -23.87
CA ILE A 87 34.63 17.12 -25.00
C ILE A 87 35.27 18.39 -25.58
N ALA A 88 35.72 19.31 -24.74
CA ALA A 88 36.36 20.56 -25.16
C ALA A 88 37.63 20.29 -25.98
N ARG A 89 38.50 19.40 -25.51
CA ARG A 89 39.76 19.05 -26.19
C ARG A 89 39.51 18.23 -27.46
N GLU A 90 38.72 17.17 -27.37
CA GLU A 90 38.60 16.20 -28.48
C GLU A 90 37.61 16.61 -29.56
N ARG A 91 36.48 17.21 -29.18
CA ARG A 91 35.42 17.54 -30.14
C ARG A 91 35.45 18.99 -30.58
N MET A 92 35.92 19.89 -29.71
CA MET A 92 35.97 21.33 -30.01
C MET A 92 37.39 21.84 -30.30
N GLY A 93 38.41 21.00 -30.16
CA GLY A 93 39.81 21.38 -30.40
C GLY A 93 40.33 22.46 -29.44
N MET A 94 39.66 22.63 -28.29
CA MET A 94 40.09 23.59 -27.28
C MET A 94 41.42 23.13 -26.68
N LYS A 95 42.29 24.10 -26.42
CA LYS A 95 43.59 23.91 -25.79
C LYS A 95 43.72 24.87 -24.62
N ASP A 96 44.60 24.55 -23.69
CA ASP A 96 44.87 25.45 -22.58
C ASP A 96 45.38 26.80 -23.10
N PRO A 97 44.94 27.91 -22.48
CA PRO A 97 45.42 29.23 -22.85
C PRO A 97 46.93 29.32 -22.64
N GLY A 98 47.63 29.94 -23.59
CA GLY A 98 49.06 30.21 -23.46
C GLY A 98 49.36 31.32 -22.45
N PRO A 99 50.65 31.52 -22.10
CA PRO A 99 51.06 32.60 -21.21
C PRO A 99 50.57 33.96 -21.70
N GLY A 100 49.90 34.73 -20.84
CA GLY A 100 49.37 36.06 -21.15
C GLY A 100 47.98 36.11 -21.80
N GLN A 101 47.34 34.96 -22.08
CA GLN A 101 45.98 34.91 -22.63
C GLN A 101 44.86 34.86 -21.56
N VAL A 102 45.23 34.84 -20.27
CA VAL A 102 44.29 34.85 -19.14
C VAL A 102 44.31 36.23 -18.50
N MET A 103 43.16 36.91 -18.50
CA MET A 103 42.97 38.19 -17.83
C MET A 103 42.06 37.97 -16.61
N MET A 104 42.56 38.30 -15.42
CA MET A 104 41.76 38.30 -14.19
C MET A 104 40.89 39.56 -14.20
N ILE A 105 39.57 39.39 -14.07
CA ILE A 105 38.64 40.52 -13.95
C ILE A 105 38.67 41.01 -12.50
N PRO A 106 38.98 42.31 -12.26
CA PRO A 106 38.96 42.90 -10.92
C PRO A 106 37.57 42.80 -10.26
N GLU A 107 37.54 42.52 -8.96
CA GLU A 107 36.32 42.29 -8.17
C GLU A 107 35.37 43.50 -8.16
N ASP A 108 35.90 44.72 -8.29
CA ASP A 108 35.21 46.00 -8.32
C ASP A 108 34.38 46.24 -9.61
N LEU A 109 34.62 45.46 -10.66
CA LEU A 109 33.86 45.48 -11.92
C LEU A 109 32.73 44.43 -11.97
N ARG A 110 32.64 43.54 -10.97
CA ARG A 110 31.58 42.54 -10.87
C ARG A 110 30.37 43.17 -10.19
N GLY A 111 29.57 43.87 -11.00
CA GLY A 111 28.38 44.60 -10.55
C GLY A 111 27.40 43.76 -9.71
N LYS A 112 26.70 44.49 -8.83
CA LYS A 112 25.65 44.05 -7.89
C LYS A 112 24.65 43.04 -8.47
#